data_AF-A0A955DK35-F1
#
_entry.id   AF-A0A955DK35-F1
#
_cell.length_a   1.000
_cell.length_b   1.000
_cell.length_c   1.000
_cell.angle_alpha   90.00
_cell.angle_beta   90.00
_cell.angle_gamma   90.00
#
_symmetry.space_group_name_H-M   'P 1'
#
loop_
_entity.id
_entity.type
_entity.pdbx_description
1 polymer ?
#
loop_
_entity_poly.entity_id
_entity_poly.type
_entity_poly.pdbx_seq_one_letter_code
_entity_poly.pdbx_strand_id
1 'polypeptide(L)'
;MQGMIKIAAGLALLSGTAIAGTWVEVGDAADALSGYQLTNGVGSLDAIDGATSTTGGDWVDAYCIKIVDPLAFFASTSDLVGPGSASFDTRLFLFDINTGAPLLMNDDRTGSTPSFRSLLSGPSFWAANGGGAATTDNPQEVVAGQDYILAIAGYSNMVEDAALVDNFTVDTTFAFSNLYGPNPAAGAPDHWENATGDASGTYHIALAGVTYSVPAPGALTLLGAGGLVAFRRRR
;
A
#
# COMPACT_ATOMS: atom_id res chain seq x y z
N MET A 1 18.10 -62.38 18.13
CA MET A 1 18.34 -60.95 18.36
C MET A 1 17.84 -60.19 17.15
N GLN A 2 16.63 -59.61 17.23
CA GLN A 2 15.99 -58.88 16.14
C GLN A 2 16.43 -57.40 16.20
N GLY A 3 17.07 -56.91 15.14
CA GLY A 3 17.44 -55.51 14.99
C GLY A 3 16.28 -54.71 14.39
N MET A 4 15.76 -53.74 15.13
CA MET A 4 14.82 -52.73 14.63
C MET A 4 15.58 -51.66 13.84
N ILE A 5 15.35 -51.61 12.54
CA ILE A 5 15.77 -50.49 11.68
C ILE A 5 14.74 -49.37 11.84
N LYS A 6 15.13 -48.25 12.48
CA LYS A 6 14.32 -47.03 12.56
C LYS A 6 14.61 -46.17 11.32
N ILE A 7 13.65 -46.06 10.41
CA ILE A 7 13.73 -45.13 9.29
C ILE A 7 13.26 -43.77 9.79
N ALA A 8 14.20 -42.84 10.00
CA ALA A 8 13.90 -41.45 10.28
C ALA A 8 13.60 -40.74 8.94
N ALA A 9 12.34 -40.41 8.70
CA ALA A 9 11.96 -39.57 7.57
C ALA A 9 12.24 -38.10 7.93
N GLY A 10 13.36 -37.56 7.44
CA GLY A 10 13.66 -36.14 7.52
C GLY A 10 12.72 -35.35 6.62
N LEU A 11 11.79 -34.61 7.22
CA LEU A 11 10.94 -33.66 6.50
C LEU A 11 11.78 -32.42 6.20
N ALA A 12 12.34 -32.33 5.00
CA ALA A 12 13.03 -31.12 4.54
C ALA A 12 11.97 -30.03 4.31
N LEU A 13 11.93 -29.06 5.21
CA LEU A 13 11.21 -27.80 5.00
C LEU A 13 11.88 -27.09 3.82
N LEU A 14 11.19 -27.05 2.67
CA LEU A 14 11.55 -26.17 1.58
C LEU A 14 11.20 -24.75 2.01
N SER A 15 12.19 -24.01 2.49
CA SER A 15 12.07 -22.56 2.67
C SER A 15 11.92 -21.94 1.29
N GLY A 16 10.70 -21.56 0.92
CA GLY A 16 10.46 -20.77 -0.28
C GLY A 16 11.13 -19.41 -0.11
N THR A 17 12.01 -19.03 -1.03
CA THR A 17 12.49 -17.66 -1.14
C THR A 17 11.31 -16.79 -1.55
N ALA A 18 10.89 -15.86 -0.69
CA ALA A 18 9.98 -14.80 -1.11
C ALA A 18 10.71 -13.97 -2.17
N ILE A 19 10.18 -13.96 -3.39
CA ILE A 19 10.70 -13.09 -4.45
C ILE A 19 9.97 -11.76 -4.26
N ALA A 20 10.73 -10.74 -3.87
CA ALA A 20 10.34 -9.35 -3.99
C ALA A 20 9.79 -9.08 -5.39
N GLY A 21 8.57 -8.55 -5.46
CA GLY A 21 7.92 -8.34 -6.74
C GLY A 21 7.35 -6.94 -6.90
N THR A 22 7.34 -6.50 -8.15
CA THR A 22 6.60 -5.33 -8.60
C THR A 22 5.25 -5.80 -9.13
N TRP A 23 4.18 -5.20 -8.64
CA TRP A 23 2.86 -5.39 -9.21
C TRP A 23 2.59 -4.27 -10.22
N VAL A 24 2.07 -4.63 -11.39
CA VAL A 24 1.74 -3.67 -12.45
C VAL A 24 0.23 -3.57 -12.51
N GLU A 25 -0.26 -2.34 -12.52
CA GLU A 25 -1.67 -2.02 -12.68
C GLU A 25 -2.32 -2.74 -13.87
N VAL A 26 -3.54 -3.25 -13.66
CA VAL A 26 -4.28 -4.01 -14.68
C VAL A 26 -5.48 -3.20 -15.15
N GLY A 27 -5.33 -2.51 -16.27
CA GLY A 27 -6.35 -1.56 -16.73
C GLY A 27 -6.32 -0.29 -15.88
N ASP A 28 -7.47 0.35 -15.76
CA ASP A 28 -7.70 1.53 -14.93
C ASP A 28 -8.13 1.10 -13.53
N ALA A 29 -7.37 1.44 -12.50
CA ALA A 29 -7.81 1.26 -11.12
C ALA A 29 -8.97 2.23 -10.84
N ALA A 30 -9.96 1.77 -10.08
CA ALA A 30 -11.11 2.61 -9.86
C ALA A 30 -10.76 3.76 -8.91
N ASP A 31 -11.22 4.96 -9.25
CA ASP A 31 -11.25 6.11 -8.34
C ASP A 31 -11.95 5.77 -7.01
N ALA A 32 -12.99 4.94 -7.06
CA ALA A 32 -13.78 4.62 -5.88
C ALA A 32 -13.01 3.73 -4.88
N LEU A 33 -13.06 4.08 -3.59
CA LEU A 33 -12.49 3.26 -2.51
C LEU A 33 -13.09 1.84 -2.43
N SER A 34 -14.27 1.60 -3.01
CA SER A 34 -14.85 0.25 -3.12
C SER A 34 -14.37 -0.54 -4.34
N GLY A 35 -13.69 0.11 -5.29
CA GLY A 35 -13.28 -0.46 -6.58
C GLY A 35 -11.78 -0.73 -6.71
N TYR A 36 -11.03 -0.69 -5.60
CA TYR A 36 -9.59 -0.94 -5.60
C TYR A 36 -9.19 -2.22 -6.35
N GLN A 37 -7.99 -2.23 -6.93
CA GLN A 37 -7.42 -3.43 -7.52
C GLN A 37 -6.77 -4.31 -6.45
N LEU A 38 -7.03 -5.61 -6.50
CA LEU A 38 -6.38 -6.60 -5.64
C LEU A 38 -4.95 -6.87 -6.13
N THR A 39 -3.96 -6.59 -5.29
CA THR A 39 -2.58 -7.02 -5.56
C THR A 39 -2.46 -8.54 -5.36
N ASN A 40 -2.19 -9.25 -6.47
CA ASN A 40 -2.11 -10.71 -6.50
C ASN A 40 -0.65 -11.16 -6.64
N GLY A 41 -0.20 -12.05 -5.76
CA GLY A 41 1.18 -12.54 -5.79
C GLY A 41 1.57 -13.35 -4.55
N VAL A 42 2.87 -13.58 -4.37
CA VAL A 42 3.41 -14.30 -3.20
C VAL A 42 4.71 -13.63 -2.79
N GLY A 43 4.92 -13.49 -1.48
CA GLY A 43 6.12 -12.86 -0.94
C GLY A 43 5.95 -11.36 -0.78
N SER A 44 7.07 -10.63 -0.63
CA SER A 44 6.99 -9.19 -0.46
C SER A 44 6.50 -8.50 -1.74
N LEU A 45 5.67 -7.48 -1.53
CA LEU A 45 5.29 -6.53 -2.56
C LEU A 45 6.17 -5.31 -2.36
N ASP A 46 7.10 -5.11 -3.28
CA ASP A 46 8.17 -4.11 -3.17
C ASP A 46 7.85 -2.85 -3.98
N ALA A 47 6.97 -2.96 -4.98
CA ALA A 47 6.52 -1.80 -5.73
C ALA A 47 5.18 -2.01 -6.44
N ILE A 48 4.54 -0.88 -6.76
CA ILE A 48 3.39 -0.80 -7.68
C ILE A 48 3.73 0.17 -8.82
N ASP A 49 3.60 -0.28 -10.06
CA ASP A 49 3.67 0.54 -11.27
C ASP A 49 2.27 0.82 -11.81
N GLY A 50 1.99 2.08 -12.13
CA GLY A 50 0.70 2.50 -12.68
C GLY A 50 0.75 3.88 -13.34
N ALA A 51 -0.41 4.37 -13.77
CA ALA A 51 -0.51 5.72 -14.34
C ALA A 51 -1.94 6.28 -14.29
N THR A 52 -2.07 7.51 -13.80
CA THR A 52 -3.35 8.25 -13.86
C THR A 52 -3.47 9.11 -15.13
N SER A 53 -4.70 9.40 -15.56
CA SER A 53 -5.00 10.33 -16.65
C SER A 53 -6.31 11.11 -16.48
N THR A 54 -6.21 12.37 -16.09
CA THR A 54 -7.40 13.25 -15.93
C THR A 54 -8.19 13.48 -17.22
N THR A 55 -7.57 13.31 -18.39
CA THR A 55 -8.28 13.37 -19.69
C THR A 55 -9.15 12.14 -19.93
N GLY A 56 -8.79 10.99 -19.35
CA GLY A 56 -9.55 9.75 -19.38
C GLY A 56 -10.64 9.66 -18.31
N GLY A 57 -10.64 10.60 -17.37
CA GLY A 57 -11.49 10.53 -16.18
C GLY A 57 -10.98 9.57 -15.11
N ASP A 58 -9.66 9.39 -15.08
CA ASP A 58 -8.92 8.59 -14.13
C ASP A 58 -8.06 9.59 -13.33
N TRP A 59 -8.51 9.86 -12.11
CA TRP A 59 -7.87 10.82 -11.22
C TRP A 59 -7.14 10.13 -10.08
N VAL A 60 -7.56 8.91 -9.73
CA VAL A 60 -7.09 8.18 -8.56
C VAL A 60 -7.02 6.70 -8.82
N ASP A 61 -5.86 6.13 -8.50
CA ASP A 61 -5.69 4.68 -8.49
C ASP A 61 -5.70 4.14 -7.06
N ALA A 62 -6.53 3.14 -6.80
CA ALA A 62 -6.65 2.49 -5.49
C ALA A 62 -6.23 1.01 -5.53
N TYR A 63 -5.42 0.61 -4.56
CA TYR A 63 -4.81 -0.71 -4.45
C TYR A 63 -5.05 -1.35 -3.10
N CYS A 64 -5.40 -2.64 -3.09
CA CYS A 64 -5.41 -3.43 -1.85
C CYS A 64 -4.04 -4.04 -1.59
N ILE A 65 -3.43 -3.66 -0.48
CA ILE A 65 -2.13 -4.15 -0.01
C ILE A 65 -2.25 -4.76 1.40
N LYS A 66 -1.35 -5.66 1.77
CA LYS A 66 -1.30 -6.20 3.14
C LYS A 66 -0.05 -5.76 3.86
N ILE A 67 -0.18 -5.00 4.94
CA ILE A 67 0.95 -4.57 5.77
C ILE A 67 1.29 -5.71 6.73
N VAL A 68 2.49 -6.28 6.64
CA VAL A 68 2.96 -7.38 7.49
C VAL A 68 4.01 -6.96 8.52
N ASP A 69 4.69 -5.84 8.28
CA ASP A 69 5.63 -5.24 9.23
C ASP A 69 5.36 -3.73 9.35
N PRO A 70 4.50 -3.31 10.30
CA PRO A 70 4.21 -1.91 10.58
C PRO A 70 5.44 -1.04 10.86
N LEU A 71 6.52 -1.60 11.42
CA LEU A 71 7.72 -0.84 11.77
C LEU A 71 8.59 -0.57 10.55
N ALA A 72 8.55 -1.47 9.56
CA ALA A 72 9.23 -1.31 8.27
C ALA A 72 8.33 -0.67 7.20
N PHE A 73 7.03 -0.46 7.49
CA PHE A 73 6.07 0.00 6.50
C PHE A 73 6.40 1.38 5.94
N PHE A 74 6.53 1.44 4.62
CA PHE A 74 6.40 2.67 3.87
C PHE A 74 5.78 2.43 2.49
N ALA A 75 5.19 3.50 1.93
CA ALA A 75 4.86 3.65 0.53
C ALA A 75 5.41 5.01 0.05
N SER A 76 6.20 5.04 -1.03
CA SER A 76 6.79 6.29 -1.50
C SER A 76 6.91 6.38 -3.00
N THR A 77 6.63 7.56 -3.54
CA THR A 77 6.95 7.93 -4.93
C THR A 77 8.27 8.70 -5.02
N SER A 78 9.00 8.84 -3.91
CA SER A 78 10.29 9.53 -3.83
C SER A 78 11.45 8.55 -3.98
N ASP A 79 12.46 8.94 -4.74
CA ASP A 79 13.74 8.21 -4.91
C ASP A 79 14.66 8.30 -3.68
N LEU A 80 14.29 9.12 -2.68
CA LEU A 80 15.03 9.29 -1.43
C LEU A 80 14.69 8.21 -0.39
N VAL A 81 13.56 7.48 -0.51
CA VAL A 81 13.16 6.35 0.35
C VAL A 81 12.63 5.25 -0.56
N GLY A 82 13.47 4.24 -0.77
CA GLY A 82 13.22 3.23 -1.79
C GLY A 82 13.42 3.77 -3.21
N PRO A 83 13.26 2.92 -4.24
CA PRO A 83 13.40 3.32 -5.64
C PRO A 83 12.14 4.02 -6.21
N GLY A 84 11.40 4.79 -5.40
CA GLY A 84 10.16 5.47 -5.79
C GLY A 84 10.35 6.47 -6.93
N SER A 85 9.35 6.63 -7.79
CA SER A 85 9.33 7.72 -8.77
C SER A 85 7.92 8.10 -9.21
N ALA A 86 7.74 9.30 -9.74
CA ALA A 86 6.52 9.71 -10.45
C ALA A 86 6.88 10.75 -11.51
N SER A 87 5.95 11.05 -12.41
CA SER A 87 6.09 12.11 -13.43
C SER A 87 5.31 13.39 -13.11
N PHE A 88 4.52 13.37 -12.03
CA PHE A 88 3.59 14.41 -11.63
C PHE A 88 3.62 14.61 -10.11
N ASP A 89 2.96 15.64 -9.60
CA ASP A 89 2.89 15.92 -8.17
C ASP A 89 1.92 14.98 -7.47
N THR A 90 2.43 14.12 -6.60
CA THR A 90 1.67 12.98 -6.06
C THR A 90 1.10 13.27 -4.70
N ARG A 91 -0.03 12.62 -4.39
CA ARG A 91 -0.56 12.43 -3.05
C ARG A 91 -0.77 10.95 -2.80
N LEU A 92 -0.35 10.48 -1.64
CA LEU A 92 -0.62 9.12 -1.20
C LEU A 92 -1.59 9.13 -0.01
N PHE A 93 -2.53 8.20 -0.03
CA PHE A 93 -3.55 8.02 1.00
C PHE A 93 -3.60 6.56 1.44
N LEU A 94 -3.86 6.33 2.73
CA LEU A 94 -4.08 5.01 3.29
C LEU A 94 -5.44 4.97 4.00
N PHE A 95 -6.24 3.95 3.69
CA PHE A 95 -7.53 3.70 4.32
C PHE A 95 -7.58 2.30 4.92
N ASP A 96 -8.32 2.16 6.01
CA ASP A 96 -8.67 0.88 6.59
C ASP A 96 -9.66 0.15 5.68
N ILE A 97 -9.32 -1.03 5.20
CA ILE A 97 -10.17 -1.76 4.24
C ILE A 97 -11.50 -2.24 4.83
N ASN A 98 -11.57 -2.44 6.15
CA ASN A 98 -12.74 -3.04 6.81
C ASN A 98 -13.82 -1.98 7.07
N THR A 99 -13.40 -0.75 7.31
CA THR A 99 -14.26 0.37 7.68
C THR A 99 -14.35 1.44 6.60
N GLY A 100 -13.40 1.48 5.67
CA GLY A 100 -13.22 2.59 4.73
C GLY A 100 -12.67 3.86 5.38
N ALA A 101 -12.28 3.82 6.66
CA ALA A 101 -11.86 5.01 7.39
C ALA A 101 -10.48 5.51 6.87
N PRO A 102 -10.29 6.83 6.73
CA PRO A 102 -8.97 7.41 6.45
C PRO A 102 -8.00 7.07 7.59
N LEU A 103 -6.71 6.92 7.27
CA LEU A 103 -5.65 6.66 8.26
C LEU A 103 -4.50 7.64 8.12
N LEU A 104 -3.87 7.69 6.94
CA LEU A 104 -2.68 8.49 6.70
C LEU A 104 -2.76 9.14 5.32
N MET A 105 -2.28 10.38 5.20
CA MET A 105 -2.12 11.08 3.94
C MET A 105 -0.79 11.83 3.92
N ASN A 106 -0.17 11.91 2.75
CA ASN A 106 0.96 12.79 2.52
C ASN A 106 0.95 13.31 1.07
N ASP A 107 1.26 14.60 0.92
CA ASP A 107 1.40 15.30 -0.36
C ASP A 107 2.87 15.28 -0.78
N ASP A 108 3.68 16.01 -0.02
CA ASP A 108 5.11 16.15 -0.28
C ASP A 108 5.93 15.45 0.79
N ARG A 109 7.10 14.99 0.39
CA ARG A 109 8.16 14.61 1.30
C ARG A 109 9.19 15.74 1.38
N THR A 110 9.54 16.12 2.60
CA THR A 110 10.66 17.02 2.86
C THR A 110 11.95 16.57 2.17
N GLY A 111 12.63 17.49 1.50
CA GLY A 111 13.95 17.26 0.93
C GLY A 111 13.96 16.64 -0.47
N SER A 112 12.80 16.31 -1.04
CA SER A 112 12.71 16.11 -2.48
C SER A 112 12.75 17.46 -3.21
N THR A 113 13.51 17.56 -4.30
CA THR A 113 13.58 18.78 -5.13
C THR A 113 13.33 18.42 -6.60
N PRO A 114 12.23 18.88 -7.20
CA PRO A 114 11.10 19.57 -6.54
C PRO A 114 10.33 18.61 -5.59
N SER A 115 9.62 19.16 -4.58
CA SER A 115 9.10 18.42 -3.41
C SER A 115 7.92 17.49 -3.65
N PHE A 116 7.53 17.32 -4.91
CA PHE A 116 6.26 16.81 -5.41
C PHE A 116 6.07 15.29 -5.30
N ARG A 117 6.70 14.65 -4.32
CA ARG A 117 6.71 13.19 -4.14
C ARG A 117 6.34 12.85 -2.72
N SER A 118 5.43 11.90 -2.55
CA SER A 118 4.88 11.54 -1.25
C SER A 118 5.64 10.39 -0.58
N LEU A 119 5.48 10.32 0.73
CA LEU A 119 5.90 9.23 1.59
C LEU A 119 4.82 8.99 2.66
N LEU A 120 4.19 7.82 2.63
CA LEU A 120 3.42 7.29 3.75
C LEU A 120 4.26 6.31 4.54
N SER A 121 4.17 6.39 5.86
CA SER A 121 4.82 5.42 6.76
C SER A 121 4.24 5.53 8.16
N GLY A 122 4.63 4.62 9.06
CA GLY A 122 4.36 4.79 10.48
C GLY A 122 5.11 6.01 11.06
N PRO A 123 4.62 6.63 12.16
CA PRO A 123 5.22 7.85 12.72
C PRO A 123 6.72 7.74 13.06
N SER A 124 7.16 6.57 13.52
CA SER A 124 8.58 6.33 13.84
C SER A 124 9.47 6.31 12.59
N PHE A 125 9.01 5.66 11.52
CA PHE A 125 9.75 5.63 10.25
C PHE A 125 9.77 7.02 9.61
N TRP A 126 8.63 7.72 9.64
CA TRP A 126 8.49 9.09 9.17
C TRP A 126 9.51 10.04 9.83
N ALA A 127 9.56 10.04 11.16
CA ALA A 127 10.49 10.86 11.93
C ALA A 127 11.97 10.53 11.61
N ALA A 128 12.29 9.26 11.36
CA ALA A 128 13.64 8.82 11.02
C ALA A 128 14.09 9.23 9.60
N ASN A 129 13.14 9.50 8.69
CA ASN A 129 13.43 9.74 7.27
C ASN A 129 13.28 11.21 6.83
N GLY A 130 13.39 12.13 7.80
CA GLY A 130 13.37 13.57 7.55
C GLY A 130 11.97 14.14 7.32
N GLY A 131 10.93 13.39 7.67
CA GLY A 131 9.56 13.88 7.65
C GLY A 131 9.37 15.11 8.55
N GLY A 132 8.43 15.98 8.17
CA GLY A 132 7.97 17.09 9.02
C GLY A 132 7.27 16.60 10.29
N ALA A 133 6.51 17.47 10.95
CA ALA A 133 5.68 17.02 12.07
C ALA A 133 4.61 16.03 11.55
N ALA A 134 4.41 14.92 12.25
CA ALA A 134 3.17 14.16 12.10
C ALA A 134 2.06 14.99 12.75
N THR A 135 1.07 15.42 11.98
CA THR A 135 -0.06 16.24 12.45
C THR A 135 -1.27 15.38 12.84
N THR A 136 -1.06 14.07 12.97
CA THR A 136 -2.11 13.14 13.36
C THR A 136 -2.51 13.41 14.82
N ASP A 137 -3.67 14.04 15.05
CA ASP A 137 -4.29 14.10 16.38
C ASP A 137 -4.72 12.70 16.88
N ASN A 138 -4.69 11.69 16.01
CA ASN A 138 -4.99 10.30 16.32
C ASN A 138 -4.33 9.37 15.28
N PRO A 139 -3.03 9.03 15.39
CA PRO A 139 -2.43 8.06 14.49
C PRO A 139 -3.07 6.70 14.77
N GLN A 140 -4.00 6.29 13.91
CA GLN A 140 -4.41 4.89 13.86
C GLN A 140 -3.17 4.10 13.43
N GLU A 141 -2.65 3.27 14.32
CA GLU A 141 -1.51 2.42 14.01
C GLU A 141 -1.92 1.39 12.97
N VAL A 142 -1.08 1.22 11.93
CA VAL A 142 -1.24 0.13 10.99
C VAL A 142 -0.98 -1.20 11.70
N VAL A 143 -1.86 -2.17 11.48
CA VAL A 143 -1.92 -3.46 12.14
C VAL A 143 -1.23 -4.50 11.25
N ALA A 144 -0.30 -5.25 11.82
CA ALA A 144 0.37 -6.33 11.10
C ALA A 144 -0.62 -7.42 10.65
N GLY A 145 -0.52 -7.82 9.38
CA GLY A 145 -1.35 -8.84 8.74
C GLY A 145 -2.67 -8.33 8.16
N GLN A 146 -3.01 -7.05 8.37
CA GLN A 146 -4.25 -6.46 7.87
C GLN A 146 -4.10 -5.95 6.43
N ASP A 147 -5.20 -6.03 5.67
CA ASP A 147 -5.34 -5.43 4.35
C ASP A 147 -5.73 -3.94 4.46
N TYR A 148 -5.22 -3.13 3.54
CA TYR A 148 -5.41 -1.68 3.47
C TYR A 148 -5.65 -1.26 2.04
N ILE A 149 -6.33 -0.13 1.88
CA ILE A 149 -6.44 0.55 0.58
C ILE A 149 -5.36 1.62 0.53
N LEU A 150 -4.38 1.44 -0.34
CA LEU A 150 -3.39 2.44 -0.71
C LEU A 150 -3.90 3.14 -1.96
N ALA A 151 -4.14 4.45 -1.90
CA ALA A 151 -4.53 5.23 -3.06
C ALA A 151 -3.46 6.26 -3.42
N ILE A 152 -3.35 6.55 -4.71
CA ILE A 152 -2.52 7.62 -5.26
C ILE A 152 -3.39 8.56 -6.09
N ALA A 153 -3.21 9.86 -5.89
CA ALA A 153 -3.82 10.91 -6.70
C ALA A 153 -2.76 11.96 -7.06
N GLY A 154 -3.09 12.87 -7.97
CA GLY A 154 -2.28 14.07 -8.18
C GLY A 154 -2.72 15.23 -7.31
N TYR A 155 -1.80 16.15 -7.01
CA TYR A 155 -2.17 17.46 -6.47
C TYR A 155 -3.14 18.18 -7.45
N SER A 156 -4.28 18.71 -7.02
CA SER A 156 -4.72 18.95 -5.63
C SER A 156 -5.88 18.06 -5.18
N ASN A 157 -6.07 16.88 -5.80
CA ASN A 157 -7.21 16.02 -5.52
C ASN A 157 -7.21 15.54 -4.05
N MET A 158 -8.35 15.70 -3.38
CA MET A 158 -8.60 15.22 -2.02
C MET A 158 -9.84 14.32 -2.01
N VAL A 159 -9.89 13.43 -1.02
CA VAL A 159 -11.11 12.70 -0.69
C VAL A 159 -11.93 13.51 0.30
N GLU A 160 -13.22 13.63 0.02
CA GLU A 160 -14.18 14.40 0.81
C GLU A 160 -15.31 13.50 1.30
N ASP A 161 -15.95 13.92 2.39
CA ASP A 161 -17.23 13.38 2.79
C ASP A 161 -18.40 13.94 1.96
N ALA A 162 -19.61 13.43 2.19
CA ALA A 162 -20.82 13.89 1.49
C ALA A 162 -21.19 15.37 1.76
N ALA A 163 -20.53 16.03 2.71
CA ALA A 163 -20.71 17.45 3.05
C ALA A 163 -19.59 18.34 2.48
N LEU A 164 -18.71 17.81 1.62
CA LEU A 164 -17.55 18.51 1.05
C LEU A 164 -16.54 18.94 2.12
N VAL A 165 -16.31 18.06 3.10
CA VAL A 165 -15.26 18.22 4.11
C VAL A 165 -14.17 17.20 3.83
N ASP A 166 -12.93 17.68 3.61
CA ASP A 166 -11.75 16.84 3.40
C ASP A 166 -11.60 15.80 4.51
N ASN A 167 -11.40 14.53 4.17
CA ASN A 167 -11.25 13.47 5.18
C ASN A 167 -9.90 13.49 5.90
N PHE A 168 -8.96 14.36 5.52
CA PHE A 168 -7.64 14.48 6.13
C PHE A 168 -7.40 15.92 6.64
N THR A 169 -6.80 16.06 7.82
CA THR A 169 -6.57 17.36 8.46
C THR A 169 -5.41 18.10 7.80
N VAL A 170 -5.63 18.75 6.66
CA VAL A 170 -4.66 19.68 6.10
C VAL A 170 -4.74 21.02 6.84
N ASP A 171 -3.70 21.36 7.61
CA ASP A 171 -3.64 22.66 8.31
C ASP A 171 -3.74 23.82 7.31
N THR A 172 -4.36 24.91 7.74
CA THR A 172 -4.43 26.22 7.08
C THR A 172 -3.08 26.77 6.61
N THR A 173 -1.96 26.31 7.19
CA THR A 173 -0.61 26.67 6.75
C THR A 173 -0.10 25.83 5.59
N PHE A 174 -0.83 24.75 5.25
CA PHE A 174 -0.58 23.79 4.18
C PHE A 174 0.88 23.37 4.10
N ALA A 175 1.40 22.86 5.21
CA ALA A 175 2.72 22.26 5.26
C ALA A 175 2.73 20.91 4.52
N PHE A 176 2.76 20.96 3.18
CA PHE A 176 2.75 19.82 2.25
C PHE A 176 3.65 18.66 2.68
N SER A 177 4.75 18.97 3.36
CA SER A 177 5.75 18.05 3.86
C SER A 177 5.38 17.28 5.13
N ASN A 178 4.14 17.35 5.62
CA ASN A 178 3.68 16.70 6.85
C ASN A 178 2.97 15.37 6.57
N LEU A 179 2.96 14.50 7.58
CA LEU A 179 2.13 13.30 7.59
C LEU A 179 0.80 13.63 8.27
N TYR A 180 -0.27 13.55 7.50
CA TYR A 180 -1.62 13.93 7.91
C TYR A 180 -2.43 12.71 8.37
N GLY A 181 -3.28 12.94 9.36
CA GLY A 181 -4.25 11.96 9.84
C GLY A 181 -5.69 12.32 9.47
N PRO A 182 -6.65 11.53 9.95
CA PRO A 182 -8.07 11.76 9.72
C PRO A 182 -8.51 13.15 10.20
N ASN A 183 -9.40 13.79 9.43
CA ASN A 183 -10.10 15.00 9.84
C ASN A 183 -11.27 14.63 10.77
N PRO A 184 -11.23 14.99 12.07
CA PRO A 184 -12.31 14.66 13.00
C PRO A 184 -13.62 15.39 12.71
N ALA A 185 -13.60 16.42 11.86
CA ALA A 185 -14.80 17.13 11.41
C ALA A 185 -15.47 16.47 10.19
N ALA A 186 -14.75 15.60 9.47
CA ALA A 186 -15.27 14.93 8.29
C ALA A 186 -16.04 13.64 8.67
N GLY A 187 -17.04 13.33 7.85
CA GLY A 187 -17.75 12.06 7.84
C GLY A 187 -16.96 10.93 7.17
N ALA A 188 -17.68 9.90 6.73
CA ALA A 188 -17.08 8.82 5.94
C ALA A 188 -16.68 9.35 4.55
N PRO A 189 -15.57 8.85 3.95
CA PRO A 189 -15.24 9.15 2.57
C PRO A 189 -16.40 8.83 1.62
N ASP A 190 -16.71 9.78 0.74
CA ASP A 190 -17.82 9.68 -0.20
C ASP A 190 -17.34 9.78 -1.65
N HIS A 191 -16.51 10.79 -1.95
CA HIS A 191 -16.00 11.03 -3.30
C HIS A 191 -14.64 11.74 -3.27
N TRP A 192 -14.02 11.80 -4.45
CA TRP A 192 -12.85 12.62 -4.71
C TRP A 192 -13.28 13.94 -5.36
N GLU A 193 -12.56 15.02 -5.07
CA GLU A 193 -12.82 16.34 -5.65
C GLU A 193 -12.79 16.32 -7.19
N ASN A 194 -11.87 15.53 -7.76
CA ASN A 194 -11.67 15.34 -9.21
C ASN A 194 -11.63 16.68 -9.96
N ALA A 195 -10.83 17.62 -9.44
CA ALA A 195 -10.78 18.98 -9.92
C ALA A 195 -10.11 19.06 -11.30
N THR A 196 -10.58 20.00 -12.12
CA THR A 196 -9.92 20.27 -13.40
C THR A 196 -8.53 20.85 -13.17
N GLY A 197 -7.50 20.20 -13.71
CA GLY A 197 -6.10 20.63 -13.57
C GLY A 197 -5.29 19.82 -12.57
N ASP A 198 -5.89 18.80 -11.95
CA ASP A 198 -5.16 17.83 -11.14
C ASP A 198 -4.02 17.21 -11.94
N ALA A 199 -2.88 17.07 -11.28
CA ALA A 199 -1.69 16.47 -11.86
C ALA A 199 -1.94 14.98 -12.15
N SER A 200 -1.36 14.45 -13.21
CA SER A 200 -1.49 13.03 -13.55
C SER A 200 -0.31 12.54 -14.36
N GLY A 201 -0.10 11.24 -14.38
CA GLY A 201 0.93 10.61 -15.20
C GLY A 201 1.38 9.27 -14.64
N THR A 202 2.52 8.78 -15.12
CA THR A 202 3.09 7.52 -14.67
C THR A 202 3.72 7.64 -13.28
N TYR A 203 3.64 6.56 -12.50
CA TYR A 203 4.29 6.45 -11.20
C TYR A 203 4.83 5.05 -10.92
N HIS A 204 5.74 5.01 -9.95
CA HIS A 204 6.32 3.83 -9.32
C HIS A 204 6.29 4.07 -7.81
N ILE A 205 5.40 3.38 -7.11
CA ILE A 205 5.31 3.44 -5.65
C ILE A 205 6.22 2.36 -5.08
N ALA A 206 7.33 2.75 -4.45
CA ALA A 206 8.17 1.84 -3.69
C ALA A 206 7.52 1.49 -2.35
N LEU A 207 7.61 0.22 -1.96
CA LEU A 207 6.96 -0.35 -0.78
C LEU A 207 7.96 -1.15 0.06
N ALA A 208 7.78 -1.13 1.37
CA ALA A 208 8.41 -2.09 2.29
C ALA A 208 7.46 -2.44 3.43
N GLY A 209 7.68 -3.59 4.07
CA GLY A 209 6.78 -4.11 5.11
C GLY A 209 5.41 -4.57 4.58
N VAL A 210 5.29 -4.76 3.26
CA VAL A 210 4.04 -5.10 2.55
C VAL A 210 4.15 -6.45 1.83
N THR A 211 3.04 -7.17 1.74
CA THR A 211 2.83 -8.34 0.86
C THR A 211 1.57 -8.12 0.02
N TYR A 212 1.45 -8.90 -1.05
CA TYR A 212 0.22 -9.04 -1.82
C TYR A 212 -0.99 -9.40 -0.92
N SER A 213 -2.16 -8.86 -1.24
CA SER A 213 -3.39 -9.13 -0.45
C SER A 213 -3.92 -10.54 -0.66
N VAL A 214 -3.88 -11.06 -1.90
CA VAL A 214 -4.33 -12.42 -2.22
C VAL A 214 -3.13 -13.32 -2.53
N PRO A 215 -2.96 -14.45 -1.80
CA PRO A 215 -1.93 -15.43 -2.13
C PRO A 215 -2.18 -15.99 -3.54
N ALA A 216 -1.16 -16.00 -4.40
CA ALA A 216 -1.33 -16.49 -5.76
C ALA A 216 -1.91 -17.93 -5.77
N PRO A 217 -2.83 -18.26 -6.70
CA PRO A 217 -3.50 -19.57 -6.76
C PRO A 217 -2.54 -20.78 -6.74
N GLY A 218 -1.30 -20.59 -7.19
CA GLY A 218 -0.27 -21.62 -7.19
C GLY A 218 0.11 -22.15 -5.79
N ALA A 219 -0.04 -21.35 -4.73
CA ALA A 219 0.30 -21.77 -3.37
C ALA A 219 -0.57 -22.95 -2.90
N LEU A 220 -1.85 -22.97 -3.28
CA LEU A 220 -2.77 -24.06 -2.96
C LEU A 220 -2.47 -25.32 -3.78
N THR A 221 -2.09 -25.15 -5.05
CA THR A 221 -1.74 -26.27 -5.94
C THR A 221 -0.51 -27.03 -5.44
N LEU A 222 0.51 -26.31 -4.94
CA LEU A 222 1.72 -26.92 -4.38
C LEU A 222 1.43 -27.73 -3.11
N LEU A 223 0.55 -27.21 -2.24
CA LEU A 223 0.08 -27.91 -1.04
C LEU A 223 -0.73 -29.18 -1.39
N GLY A 224 -1.59 -29.09 -2.41
CA GLY A 224 -2.36 -30.22 -2.92
C GLY A 224 -1.47 -31.32 -3.53
N ALA A 225 -0.47 -30.94 -4.34
CA ALA A 225 0.46 -31.88 -4.95
C ALA A 225 1.36 -32.56 -3.91
N GLY A 226 1.86 -31.81 -2.91
CA GLY A 226 2.64 -32.35 -1.80
C GLY A 226 1.86 -33.37 -0.98
N GLY A 227 0.58 -33.08 -0.69
CA GLY A 227 -0.32 -34.02 -0.01
C GLY A 227 -0.49 -35.34 -0.76
N LEU A 228 -0.72 -35.29 -2.07
CA LEU A 228 -0.90 -36.49 -2.90
C LEU A 228 0.37 -37.37 -2.95
N VAL A 229 1.56 -36.77 -3.00
CA VAL A 229 2.84 -37.51 -2.94
C VAL A 229 3.02 -38.18 -1.57
N ALA A 230 2.64 -37.51 -0.48
CA ALA A 230 2.73 -38.07 0.87
C ALA A 230 1.76 -39.26 1.07
N PHE A 231 0.54 -39.19 0.52
CA PHE A 231 -0.42 -40.30 0.59
C PHE A 231 -0.01 -41.51 -0.25
N ARG A 232 0.64 -41.29 -1.40
CA ARG A 232 1.11 -42.39 -2.27
C ARG A 232 2.23 -43.22 -1.61
N ARG A 233 3.00 -42.64 -0.69
CA ARG A 233 4.08 -43.35 0.03
C ARG A 233 3.61 -44.20 1.21
N ARG A 234 2.30 -44.17 1.56
CA ARG A 234 1.73 -44.97 2.66
C ARG A 234 1.05 -46.29 2.22
N ARG A 235 1.21 -46.69 0.95
CA ARG A 235 0.80 -48.01 0.45
C ARG A 235 2.04 -48.81 0.07
#